data_AF-A0A1I6T7S8-F1
#
_entry.id   AF-A0A1I6T7S8-F1
#
_cell.length_a   1.000
_cell.length_b   1.000
_cell.length_c   1.000
_cell.angle_alpha   90.00
_cell.angle_beta   90.00
_cell.angle_gamma   90.00
#
_symmetry.space_group_name_H-M   'P 1'
#
loop_
_entity.id
_entity.type
_entity.pdbx_description
1 polymer ?
#
loop_
_entity_poly.entity_id
_entity_poly.type
_entity_poly.pdbx_seq_one_letter_code
_entity_poly.pdbx_strand_id
1 'polypeptide(L)'
;MSAQGAPLSAVFPALARTVGRAGAHAARVTLLRDAARAGTLTDTELSELYDFGDSDEKLAVLTALGTPELLDRPELLPLTEDALRTNDPRLVAAAMGGYAARHLPSAAWRHGVLKCLFMAVPLDAVSGWADRADAELVRMTRAFAAEREAAGRPIPDDAIRLMERNAS
;
A
#
# COMPACT_ATOMS: atom_id res chain seq x y z
N MET A 1 35.63 7.86 -19.45
CA MET A 1 34.30 8.27 -19.95
C MET A 1 33.29 7.96 -18.84
N SER A 2 33.16 8.87 -17.88
CA SER A 2 32.41 8.61 -16.64
C SER A 2 30.95 9.04 -16.82
N ALA A 3 30.08 8.11 -17.22
CA ALA A 3 28.63 8.31 -17.14
C ALA A 3 28.16 7.89 -15.74
N GLN A 4 28.41 8.73 -14.75
CA GLN A 4 27.79 8.63 -13.44
C GLN A 4 26.31 9.07 -13.55
N GLY A 5 25.43 8.09 -13.35
CA GLY A 5 24.04 8.17 -12.83
C GLY A 5 23.12 9.28 -13.34
N ALA A 6 22.19 8.96 -14.25
CA ALA A 6 21.02 9.81 -14.48
C ALA A 6 20.16 9.92 -13.19
N PRO A 7 19.53 11.09 -12.94
CA PRO A 7 18.73 11.27 -11.73
C PRO A 7 17.54 10.32 -11.70
N LEU A 8 17.13 9.91 -10.50
CA LEU A 8 16.05 8.95 -10.30
C LEU A 8 14.74 9.44 -10.93
N SER A 9 14.46 10.74 -10.85
CA SER A 9 13.33 11.41 -11.50
C SER A 9 13.29 11.26 -13.03
N ALA A 10 14.43 11.04 -13.68
CA ALA A 10 14.50 10.77 -15.11
C ALA A 10 14.41 9.27 -15.43
N VAL A 11 15.06 8.42 -14.62
CA VAL A 11 15.13 6.97 -14.86
C VAL A 11 13.81 6.29 -14.53
N PHE A 12 13.21 6.64 -13.39
CA PHE A 12 12.04 5.95 -12.84
C PHE A 12 10.81 5.98 -13.78
N PRO A 13 10.43 7.11 -14.38
CA PRO A 13 9.35 7.13 -15.35
C PRO A 13 9.71 6.46 -16.69
N ALA A 14 10.99 6.53 -17.07
CA ALA A 14 11.46 5.97 -18.34
C ALA A 14 11.50 4.44 -18.37
N LEU A 15 11.49 3.75 -17.21
CA LEU A 15 11.62 2.29 -17.13
C LEU A 15 10.58 1.54 -17.96
N ALA A 16 9.34 2.04 -18.06
CA ALA A 16 8.32 1.38 -18.89
C ALA A 16 8.68 1.34 -20.38
N ARG A 17 9.49 2.29 -20.86
CA ARG A 17 10.01 2.30 -22.24
C ARG A 17 11.21 1.36 -22.42
N THR A 18 11.97 1.12 -21.35
CA THR A 18 13.19 0.30 -21.38
C THR A 18 12.89 -1.20 -21.23
N VAL A 19 12.04 -1.57 -20.26
CA VAL A 19 11.75 -2.98 -19.93
C VAL A 19 10.34 -3.43 -20.33
N GLY A 20 9.58 -2.55 -20.98
CA GLY A 20 8.18 -2.77 -21.31
C GLY A 20 7.25 -2.60 -20.10
N ARG A 21 5.95 -2.37 -20.37
CA ARG A 21 4.93 -2.10 -19.32
C ARG A 21 4.81 -3.23 -18.29
N ALA A 22 4.87 -4.49 -18.73
CA ALA A 22 4.75 -5.65 -17.84
C ALA A 22 5.92 -5.75 -16.84
N GLY A 23 7.14 -5.34 -17.24
CA GLY A 23 8.33 -5.36 -16.37
C GLY A 23 8.52 -4.08 -15.56
N ALA A 24 7.84 -2.99 -15.93
CA ALA A 24 8.08 -1.65 -15.39
C ALA A 24 7.91 -1.58 -13.87
N HIS A 25 6.87 -2.20 -13.33
CA HIS A 25 6.60 -2.19 -11.89
C HIS A 25 7.74 -2.84 -11.09
N ALA A 26 8.13 -4.07 -11.44
CA ALA A 26 9.21 -4.78 -10.77
C ALA A 26 10.56 -4.07 -10.89
N ALA A 27 10.84 -3.48 -12.08
CA ALA A 27 12.05 -2.69 -12.30
C ALA A 27 12.09 -1.42 -11.43
N ARG A 28 10.96 -0.71 -11.31
CA ARG A 28 10.84 0.47 -10.45
C ARG A 28 11.06 0.14 -8.98
N VAL A 29 10.42 -0.93 -8.49
CA VAL A 29 10.61 -1.39 -7.11
C VAL A 29 12.08 -1.76 -6.86
N THR A 30 12.71 -2.48 -7.78
CA THR A 30 14.14 -2.86 -7.67
C THR A 30 15.03 -1.63 -7.63
N LEU A 31 14.81 -0.66 -8.53
CA LEU A 31 15.55 0.59 -8.58
C LEU A 31 15.49 1.36 -7.25
N LEU A 32 14.29 1.50 -6.66
CA LEU A 32 14.11 2.18 -5.38
C LEU A 32 14.83 1.46 -4.23
N ARG A 33 14.76 0.13 -4.19
CA ARG A 33 15.45 -0.67 -3.17
C ARG A 33 16.96 -0.55 -3.28
N ASP A 34 17.50 -0.60 -4.49
CA ASP A 34 18.95 -0.48 -4.71
C ASP A 34 19.45 0.94 -4.39
N ALA A 35 18.68 1.97 -4.75
CA ALA A 35 18.98 3.35 -4.36
C ALA A 35 18.95 3.56 -2.83
N ALA A 36 17.99 2.93 -2.14
CA ALA A 36 17.91 2.93 -0.67
C ALA A 36 19.11 2.21 -0.03
N ARG A 37 19.48 1.02 -0.51
CA ARG A 37 20.67 0.27 -0.04
C ARG A 37 21.96 1.05 -0.24
N ALA A 38 22.07 1.77 -1.34
CA ALA A 38 23.20 2.63 -1.63
C ALA A 38 23.23 3.92 -0.78
N GLY A 39 22.18 4.21 0.01
CA GLY A 39 22.06 5.45 0.79
C GLY A 39 21.83 6.69 -0.07
N THR A 40 21.35 6.50 -1.31
CA THR A 40 21.19 7.58 -2.30
C THR A 40 19.76 8.08 -2.47
N LEU A 41 18.78 7.39 -1.87
CA LEU A 41 17.35 7.73 -1.99
C LEU A 41 16.86 8.54 -0.79
N THR A 42 16.56 9.82 -0.99
CA THR A 42 15.97 10.69 0.04
C THR A 42 14.45 10.51 0.17
N ASP A 43 13.87 10.95 1.29
CA ASP A 43 12.40 10.92 1.51
C ASP A 43 11.70 11.90 0.59
N THR A 44 12.35 13.04 0.33
CA THR A 44 11.89 14.06 -0.60
C THR A 44 11.80 13.51 -2.01
N GLU A 45 12.85 12.87 -2.53
CA GLU A 45 12.82 12.28 -3.87
C GLU A 45 11.74 11.20 -3.99
N LEU A 46 11.58 10.37 -2.96
CA LEU A 46 10.56 9.32 -2.98
C LEU A 46 9.13 9.91 -2.94
N SER A 47 8.93 10.96 -2.16
CA SER A 47 7.67 11.72 -2.14
C SER A 47 7.39 12.39 -3.49
N GLU A 48 8.39 13.01 -4.12
CA GLU A 48 8.24 13.62 -5.44
C GLU A 48 7.88 12.60 -6.53
N LEU A 49 8.53 11.42 -6.52
CA LEU A 49 8.18 10.32 -7.44
C LEU A 49 6.74 9.85 -7.24
N TYR A 50 6.24 9.86 -6.02
CA TYR A 50 4.85 9.55 -5.73
C TYR A 50 3.93 10.67 -6.20
N ASP A 51 4.14 11.90 -5.75
CA ASP A 51 3.25 13.04 -5.97
C ASP A 51 3.02 13.35 -7.45
N PHE A 52 4.09 13.26 -8.25
CA PHE A 52 4.06 13.54 -9.69
C PHE A 52 3.91 12.29 -10.57
N GLY A 53 3.88 11.10 -9.97
CA GLY A 53 3.79 9.84 -10.69
C GLY A 53 2.38 9.48 -11.13
N ASP A 54 2.28 8.69 -12.21
CA ASP A 54 1.03 8.03 -12.58
C ASP A 54 0.64 6.90 -11.59
N SER A 55 -0.53 6.27 -11.78
CA SER A 55 -0.97 5.19 -10.87
C SER A 55 -0.02 4.00 -10.83
N ASP A 56 0.67 3.66 -11.93
CA ASP A 56 1.59 2.52 -11.96
C ASP A 56 2.93 2.86 -11.28
N GLU A 57 3.32 4.13 -11.31
CA GLU A 57 4.46 4.71 -10.61
C GLU A 57 4.21 4.80 -9.10
N LYS A 58 3.07 5.37 -8.69
CA LYS A 58 2.61 5.38 -7.29
C LYS A 58 2.53 3.98 -6.71
N LEU A 59 1.99 3.03 -7.49
CA LEU A 59 1.92 1.63 -7.08
C LEU A 59 3.30 1.04 -6.80
N ALA A 60 4.31 1.35 -7.62
CA ALA A 60 5.68 0.91 -7.40
C ALA A 60 6.32 1.55 -6.15
N VAL A 61 6.06 2.84 -5.89
CA VAL A 61 6.51 3.52 -4.67
C VAL A 61 5.91 2.85 -3.42
N LEU A 62 4.59 2.68 -3.36
CA LEU A 62 3.90 2.06 -2.23
C LEU A 62 4.37 0.61 -1.98
N THR A 63 4.59 -0.14 -3.06
CA THR A 63 5.14 -1.50 -2.97
C THR A 63 6.56 -1.49 -2.41
N ALA A 64 7.39 -0.54 -2.83
CA ALA A 64 8.76 -0.39 -2.34
C ALA A 64 8.81 -0.01 -0.86
N LEU A 65 7.88 0.82 -0.35
CA LEU A 65 7.80 1.18 1.07
C LEU A 65 7.68 -0.04 1.99
N GLY A 66 7.03 -1.11 1.54
CA GLY A 66 6.90 -2.35 2.31
C GLY A 66 8.18 -3.19 2.42
N THR A 67 9.26 -2.79 1.74
CA THR A 67 10.52 -3.56 1.72
C THR A 67 11.42 -3.20 2.91
N PRO A 68 12.28 -4.13 3.39
CA PRO A 68 13.16 -3.86 4.54
C PRO A 68 14.04 -2.61 4.38
N GLU A 69 14.43 -2.29 3.14
CA GLU A 69 15.27 -1.13 2.84
C GLU A 69 14.58 0.23 3.10
N LEU A 70 13.24 0.26 3.04
CA LEU A 70 12.43 1.48 3.13
C LEU A 70 11.44 1.45 4.30
N LEU A 71 11.27 0.29 4.94
CA LEU A 71 10.28 0.08 6.00
C LEU A 71 10.53 0.98 7.21
N ASP A 72 11.75 1.39 7.49
CA ASP A 72 12.11 2.21 8.67
C ASP A 72 12.19 3.71 8.37
N ARG A 73 11.24 4.23 7.57
CA ARG A 73 11.19 5.63 7.15
C ARG A 73 9.86 6.31 7.50
N PRO A 74 9.59 6.63 8.78
CA PRO A 74 8.28 7.08 9.25
C PRO A 74 7.76 8.36 8.57
N GLU A 75 8.64 9.22 8.08
CA GLU A 75 8.31 10.46 7.35
C GLU A 75 7.53 10.21 6.05
N LEU A 76 7.50 8.97 5.54
CA LEU A 76 6.77 8.58 4.33
C LEU A 76 5.33 8.12 4.61
N LEU A 77 4.87 8.19 5.87
CA LEU A 77 3.49 7.89 6.24
C LEU A 77 2.44 8.66 5.40
N PRO A 78 2.64 9.96 5.07
CA PRO A 78 1.69 10.70 4.24
C PRO A 78 1.38 10.04 2.89
N LEU A 79 2.32 9.30 2.28
CA LEU A 79 2.10 8.62 1.00
C LEU A 79 1.10 7.46 1.15
N THR A 80 1.22 6.70 2.25
CA THR A 80 0.28 5.63 2.59
C THR A 80 -1.11 6.21 2.89
N GLU A 81 -1.17 7.30 3.66
CA GLU A 81 -2.45 7.96 3.95
C GLU A 81 -3.12 8.54 2.70
N ASP A 82 -2.35 9.11 1.78
CA ASP A 82 -2.87 9.60 0.50
C ASP A 82 -3.42 8.46 -0.36
N ALA A 83 -2.68 7.36 -0.50
CA ALA A 83 -3.14 6.18 -1.22
C ALA A 83 -4.47 5.64 -0.67
N LEU A 84 -4.64 5.67 0.66
CA LEU A 84 -5.88 5.30 1.34
C LEU A 84 -7.04 6.30 1.13
N ARG A 85 -6.81 7.49 0.57
CA ARG A 85 -7.87 8.43 0.15
C ARG A 85 -8.31 8.20 -1.30
N THR A 86 -7.55 7.46 -2.10
CA THR A 86 -7.87 7.15 -3.52
C THR A 86 -8.98 6.10 -3.68
N ASN A 87 -9.53 5.96 -4.89
CA ASN A 87 -10.46 4.89 -5.27
C ASN A 87 -9.81 3.84 -6.20
N ASP A 88 -8.47 3.76 -6.27
CA ASP A 88 -7.77 2.71 -7.02
C ASP A 88 -7.48 1.51 -6.09
N PRO A 89 -8.14 0.34 -6.28
CA PRO A 89 -7.94 -0.82 -5.42
C PRO A 89 -6.48 -1.30 -5.37
N ARG A 90 -5.70 -1.08 -6.44
CA ARG A 90 -4.29 -1.48 -6.50
C ARG A 90 -3.44 -0.64 -5.55
N LEU A 91 -3.68 0.68 -5.52
CA LEU A 91 -2.97 1.60 -4.62
C LEU A 91 -3.37 1.32 -3.16
N VAL A 92 -4.66 1.11 -2.89
CA VAL A 92 -5.14 0.75 -1.54
C VAL A 92 -4.54 -0.57 -1.06
N ALA A 93 -4.49 -1.59 -1.92
CA ALA A 93 -3.87 -2.87 -1.59
C ALA A 93 -2.38 -2.72 -1.25
N ALA A 94 -1.61 -2.00 -2.07
CA ALA A 94 -0.19 -1.76 -1.83
C ALA A 94 0.04 -0.93 -0.55
N ALA A 95 -0.78 0.08 -0.31
CA ALA A 95 -0.71 0.92 0.89
C ALA A 95 -0.96 0.14 2.18
N MET A 96 -1.85 -0.86 2.16
CA MET A 96 -2.15 -1.73 3.31
C MET A 96 -1.13 -2.85 3.55
N GLY A 97 0.00 -2.85 2.82
CA GLY A 97 1.11 -3.79 3.00
C GLY A 97 1.93 -3.57 4.28
N GLY A 98 3.17 -4.07 4.28
CA GLY A 98 4.03 -4.08 5.48
C GLY A 98 4.28 -2.71 6.10
N TYR A 99 4.32 -1.65 5.28
CA TYR A 99 4.51 -0.28 5.76
C TYR A 99 3.34 0.21 6.62
N ALA A 100 2.09 0.01 6.17
CA ALA A 100 0.90 0.29 6.97
C ALA A 100 0.87 -0.51 8.27
N ALA A 101 1.29 -1.78 8.24
CA ALA A 101 1.32 -2.61 9.43
C ALA A 101 2.26 -2.05 10.51
N ARG A 102 3.35 -1.38 10.11
CA ARG A 102 4.34 -0.78 11.01
C ARG A 102 3.98 0.62 11.47
N HIS A 103 3.48 1.46 10.58
CA HIS A 103 3.39 2.91 10.81
C HIS A 103 1.98 3.45 11.01
N LEU A 104 0.93 2.78 10.52
CA LEU A 104 -0.42 3.31 10.71
C LEU A 104 -0.87 3.15 12.17
N PRO A 105 -1.36 4.24 12.80
CA PRO A 105 -2.09 4.16 14.06
C PRO A 105 -3.27 3.19 13.94
N SER A 106 -3.62 2.49 15.02
CA SER A 106 -4.64 1.44 14.99
C SER A 106 -5.98 1.90 14.40
N ALA A 107 -6.43 3.12 14.70
CA ALA A 107 -7.66 3.66 14.13
C ALA A 107 -7.58 3.83 12.61
N ALA A 108 -6.47 4.38 12.08
CA ALA A 108 -6.28 4.56 10.65
C ALA A 108 -6.15 3.21 9.93
N TRP A 109 -5.43 2.26 10.54
CA TRP A 109 -5.29 0.91 10.00
C TRP A 109 -6.65 0.19 9.90
N ARG A 110 -7.51 0.25 10.94
CA ARG A 110 -8.86 -0.35 10.89
C ARG A 110 -9.74 0.24 9.79
N HIS A 111 -9.71 1.57 9.61
CA HIS A 111 -10.42 2.21 8.49
C HIS A 111 -9.86 1.78 7.13
N GLY A 112 -8.54 1.59 7.02
CA GLY A 112 -7.91 1.00 5.85
C GLY A 112 -8.43 -0.40 5.53
N VAL A 113 -8.57 -1.28 6.54
CA VAL A 113 -9.15 -2.62 6.37
C VAL A 113 -10.61 -2.54 5.90
N LEU A 114 -11.45 -1.70 6.52
CA LEU A 114 -12.83 -1.52 6.05
C LEU A 114 -12.89 -1.03 4.60
N LYS A 115 -11.98 -0.12 4.22
CA LYS A 115 -11.89 0.36 2.84
C LYS A 115 -11.51 -0.78 1.89
N CYS A 116 -10.58 -1.65 2.25
CA CYS A 116 -10.26 -2.85 1.47
C CYS A 116 -11.50 -3.71 1.24
N LEU A 117 -12.26 -4.02 2.29
CA LEU A 117 -13.51 -4.81 2.20
C LEU A 117 -14.54 -4.13 1.29
N PHE A 118 -14.70 -2.81 1.41
CA PHE A 118 -15.61 -2.03 0.58
C PHE A 118 -15.21 -2.06 -0.91
N MET A 119 -13.91 -2.02 -1.20
CA MET A 119 -13.35 -1.99 -2.56
C MET A 119 -13.09 -3.38 -3.15
N ALA A 120 -13.48 -4.46 -2.45
CA ALA A 120 -13.15 -5.84 -2.81
C ALA A 120 -11.64 -6.10 -3.01
N VAL A 121 -10.80 -5.39 -2.24
CA VAL A 121 -9.38 -5.73 -2.12
C VAL A 121 -9.28 -6.96 -1.22
N PRO A 122 -8.56 -8.03 -1.63
CA PRO A 122 -8.39 -9.22 -0.82
C PRO A 122 -7.81 -8.88 0.56
N LEU A 123 -8.39 -9.44 1.61
CA LEU A 123 -7.92 -9.25 2.99
C LEU A 123 -6.46 -9.69 3.17
N ASP A 124 -6.01 -10.67 2.39
CA ASP A 124 -4.63 -11.15 2.40
C ASP A 124 -3.60 -10.14 1.85
N ALA A 125 -4.05 -9.06 1.19
CA ALA A 125 -3.18 -7.93 0.87
C ALA A 125 -2.88 -7.05 2.10
N VAL A 126 -3.67 -7.15 3.16
CA VAL A 126 -3.49 -6.40 4.41
C VAL A 126 -2.45 -7.10 5.28
N SER A 127 -1.28 -6.49 5.41
CA SER A 127 -0.21 -7.09 6.23
C SER A 127 -0.59 -7.12 7.71
N GLY A 128 -0.39 -8.28 8.34
CA GLY A 128 -0.64 -8.50 9.78
C GLY A 128 -2.11 -8.51 10.18
N TRP A 129 -3.04 -8.66 9.23
CA TRP A 129 -4.48 -8.59 9.54
C TRP A 129 -4.92 -9.60 10.60
N ALA A 130 -4.40 -10.84 10.54
CA ALA A 130 -4.80 -11.92 11.45
C ALA A 130 -4.36 -11.68 12.90
N ASP A 131 -3.25 -10.97 13.08
CA ASP A 131 -2.65 -10.66 14.39
C ASP A 131 -3.17 -9.35 14.97
N ARG A 132 -3.55 -8.39 14.10
CA ARG A 132 -4.05 -7.06 14.48
C ARG A 132 -5.58 -6.97 14.54
N ALA A 133 -6.30 -8.03 14.19
CA ALA A 133 -7.76 -8.07 14.26
C ALA A 133 -8.23 -8.07 15.72
N ASP A 134 -8.60 -6.89 16.21
CA ASP A 134 -9.15 -6.69 17.55
C ASP A 134 -10.68 -6.61 17.56
N ALA A 135 -11.24 -6.55 18.77
CA ALA A 135 -12.68 -6.48 18.98
C ALA A 135 -13.33 -5.27 18.28
N GLU A 136 -12.61 -4.15 18.18
CA GLU A 136 -13.13 -2.95 17.52
C GLU A 136 -13.21 -3.15 16.00
N LEU A 137 -12.20 -3.75 15.37
CA LEU A 137 -12.26 -4.08 13.95
C LEU A 137 -13.38 -5.08 13.65
N VAL A 138 -13.56 -6.10 14.49
CA VAL A 138 -14.66 -7.06 14.36
C VAL A 138 -16.01 -6.34 14.47
N ARG A 139 -16.19 -5.45 15.45
CA ARG A 139 -17.41 -4.65 15.62
C ARG A 139 -17.69 -3.79 14.39
N MET A 140 -16.68 -3.08 13.89
CA MET A 140 -16.75 -2.27 12.68
C MET A 140 -17.14 -3.10 11.45
N THR A 141 -16.57 -4.29 11.31
CA THR A 141 -16.87 -5.20 10.19
C THR A 141 -18.29 -5.76 10.27
N ARG A 142 -18.82 -6.03 11.48
CA ARG A 142 -20.24 -6.40 11.68
C ARG A 142 -21.18 -5.27 11.26
N ALA A 143 -20.85 -4.02 11.58
CA ALA A 143 -21.64 -2.86 11.14
C ALA A 143 -21.66 -2.75 9.61
N PHE A 144 -20.50 -2.88 8.97
CA PHE A 144 -20.40 -2.93 7.51
C PHE A 144 -21.24 -4.06 6.90
N ALA A 145 -21.19 -5.27 7.47
CA ALA A 145 -22.00 -6.39 7.00
C ALA A 145 -23.52 -6.13 7.13
N ALA A 146 -23.96 -5.53 8.24
CA ALA A 146 -25.36 -5.16 8.44
C ALA A 146 -25.83 -4.10 7.44
N GLU A 147 -25.00 -3.10 7.13
CA GLU A 147 -25.30 -2.10 6.09
C GLU A 147 -25.45 -2.73 4.70
N ARG A 148 -24.60 -3.72 4.37
CA ARG A 148 -24.68 -4.47 3.11
C ARG A 148 -25.97 -5.26 3.00
N GLU A 149 -26.32 -6.00 4.05
CA GLU A 149 -27.54 -6.80 4.12
C GLU A 149 -28.80 -5.93 4.04
N ALA A 150 -28.85 -4.83 4.78
CA ALA A 150 -29.95 -3.85 4.71
C ALA A 150 -30.12 -3.25 3.31
N ALA A 151 -29.04 -3.13 2.54
CA ALA A 151 -29.05 -2.69 1.15
C ALA A 151 -29.33 -3.82 0.14
N GLY A 152 -29.61 -5.06 0.59
CA GLY A 152 -29.84 -6.22 -0.26
C GLY A 152 -28.60 -6.67 -1.04
N ARG A 153 -27.40 -6.37 -0.54
CA ARG A 153 -26.13 -6.69 -1.21
C ARG A 153 -25.39 -7.81 -0.47
N PRO A 154 -24.67 -8.71 -1.17
CA PRO A 154 -23.97 -9.81 -0.53
C PRO A 154 -22.86 -9.31 0.42
N ILE A 155 -22.63 -10.05 1.51
CA ILE A 155 -21.52 -9.82 2.43
C ILE A 155 -20.26 -10.45 1.79
N PRO A 156 -19.13 -9.73 1.69
CA PRO A 156 -17.88 -10.31 1.17
C PRO A 156 -17.35 -11.45 2.05
N ASP A 157 -16.81 -12.51 1.44
CA ASP A 157 -16.20 -13.65 2.15
C ASP A 157 -15.10 -13.20 3.11
N ASP A 158 -14.31 -12.21 2.72
CA ASP A 158 -13.26 -11.63 3.57
C ASP A 158 -13.81 -10.90 4.81
N ALA A 159 -15.01 -10.32 4.72
CA ALA A 159 -15.67 -9.75 5.90
C ALA A 159 -16.13 -10.87 6.86
N ILE A 160 -16.62 -11.99 6.32
CA ILE A 160 -16.99 -13.18 7.10
C ILE A 160 -15.74 -13.75 7.80
N ARG A 161 -14.65 -13.98 7.05
CA ARG A 161 -13.36 -14.44 7.58
C ARG A 161 -12.87 -13.57 8.74
N LEU A 162 -12.99 -12.25 8.62
CA LEU A 162 -12.59 -11.33 9.67
C LEU A 162 -13.51 -11.44 10.90
N MET A 163 -14.83 -11.48 10.73
CA MET A 163 -15.80 -11.57 11.84
C MET A 163 -15.73 -12.89 12.60
N GLU A 164 -15.29 -13.97 11.96
CA GLU A 164 -15.07 -15.29 12.56
C GLU A 164 -13.78 -15.34 13.41
N ARG A 165 -12.93 -14.31 13.33
CA ARG A 165 -11.76 -14.23 14.22
C ARG A 165 -12.24 -13.95 15.64
N ASN A 166 -12.08 -14.94 16.52
CA ASN A 166 -12.25 -14.75 17.95
C ASN A 166 -11.24 -13.69 18.41
N ALA A 167 -11.73 -12.48 18.72
CA ALA A 167 -10.94 -11.47 19.40
C ALA A 167 -10.46 -12.09 20.71
N SER A 168 -9.18 -12.46 20.77
CA SER A 168 -8.54 -13.04 21.94
C SER A 168 -8.21 -11.96 22.95
#